data_AF-A0A2T0B5L3-F1
#
_entry.id   AF-A0A2T0B5L3-F1
#
_cell.length_a   1.000
_cell.length_b   1.000
_cell.length_c   1.000
_cell.angle_alpha   90.00
_cell.angle_beta   90.00
_cell.angle_gamma   90.00
#
_symmetry.space_group_name_H-M   'P 1'
#
loop_
_entity.id
_entity.type
_entity.pdbx_description
1 polymer ?
#
loop_
_entity_poly.entity_id
_entity_poly.type
_entity_poly.pdbx_seq_one_letter_code
_entity_poly.pdbx_strand_id
1 'polypeptide(L)'
;MDNKVKIKISEKAYDKIMELLNIHKEYDCVRFSYSPGCCKSPKVSILLDNADNIDIIDKIENITLIYDDNLINNIREIQLIYKNNSFAVKALPRNNEFSCNNKNHNDDSSCDRVCSKCSKKCN
;
A
#
# COMPACT_ATOMS: atom_id res chain seq x y z
N MET A 1 -21.53 8.66 3.84
CA MET A 1 -20.87 7.44 3.31
C MET A 1 -19.56 7.31 4.05
N ASP A 2 -19.36 6.22 4.80
CA ASP A 2 -18.11 5.97 5.53
C ASP A 2 -16.96 5.86 4.54
N ASN A 3 -16.21 6.94 4.40
CA ASN A 3 -15.13 7.02 3.42
C ASN A 3 -13.85 6.36 3.96
N LYS A 4 -13.96 5.18 4.57
CA LYS A 4 -12.82 4.46 5.13
C LYS A 4 -12.12 3.60 4.09
N VAL A 5 -10.84 3.31 4.31
CA VAL A 5 -10.10 2.33 3.52
C VAL A 5 -10.50 0.94 3.98
N LYS A 6 -10.84 0.05 3.04
CA LYS A 6 -11.11 -1.36 3.38
C LYS A 6 -9.79 -2.07 3.66
N ILE A 7 -9.54 -2.44 4.91
CA ILE A 7 -8.30 -3.14 5.29
C ILE A 7 -8.62 -4.62 5.54
N LYS A 8 -7.84 -5.51 4.92
CA LYS A 8 -7.88 -6.96 5.16
C LYS A 8 -6.51 -7.44 5.58
N ILE A 9 -6.43 -8.13 6.70
CA ILE A 9 -5.20 -8.71 7.23
C ILE A 9 -5.38 -10.23 7.25
N SER A 10 -4.46 -10.99 6.66
CA SER A 10 -4.48 -12.45 6.82
C SER A 10 -4.16 -12.83 8.26
N GLU A 11 -4.70 -13.94 8.75
CA GLU A 11 -4.43 -14.48 10.10
C GLU A 11 -2.93 -14.47 10.47
N LYS A 12 -2.07 -15.04 9.62
CA LYS A 12 -0.60 -15.02 9.85
C LYS A 12 0.02 -13.63 9.97
N ALA A 13 -0.52 -12.65 9.24
CA ALA A 13 -0.05 -11.27 9.31
C ALA A 13 -0.54 -10.59 10.59
N TYR A 14 -1.77 -10.89 11.02
CA TYR A 14 -2.32 -10.43 12.27
C TYR A 14 -1.49 -10.93 13.45
N ASP A 15 -1.24 -12.25 13.51
CA ASP A 15 -0.43 -12.87 14.57
C ASP A 15 0.95 -12.22 14.64
N LYS A 16 1.58 -11.99 13.49
CA LYS A 16 2.91 -11.39 13.43
C LYS A 16 2.91 -9.91 13.84
N ILE A 17 1.87 -9.14 13.51
CA ILE A 17 1.71 -7.78 14.00
C ILE A 17 1.55 -7.77 15.52
N MET A 18 0.68 -8.62 16.07
CA MET A 18 0.47 -8.72 17.51
C MET A 18 1.75 -9.12 18.24
N GLU A 19 2.52 -10.07 17.68
CA GLU A 19 3.85 -10.42 18.18
C GLU A 19 4.78 -9.19 18.21
N LEU A 20 4.85 -8.44 17.11
CA LEU A 20 5.71 -7.26 17.00
C LEU A 20 5.31 -6.14 17.97
N LEU A 21 4.02 -5.82 18.09
CA LEU A 21 3.51 -4.86 19.08
C LEU A 21 3.72 -5.34 20.52
N ASN A 22 3.75 -6.65 20.74
CA ASN A 22 4.07 -7.21 22.05
C ASN A 22 5.55 -7.12 22.41
N ILE A 23 6.44 -7.22 21.42
CA ILE A 23 7.89 -7.07 21.60
C ILE A 23 8.26 -5.60 21.75
N HIS A 24 7.69 -4.73 20.91
CA HIS A 24 8.00 -3.30 20.84
C HIS A 24 6.91 -2.48 21.54
N LYS A 25 7.02 -2.36 22.86
CA LYS A 25 6.03 -1.68 23.72
C LYS A 25 6.01 -0.15 23.56
N GLU A 26 6.98 0.42 22.85
CA GLU A 26 7.06 1.83 22.49
C GLU A 26 6.07 2.24 21.39
N TYR A 27 5.39 1.28 20.76
CA TYR A 27 4.36 1.49 19.75
C TYR A 27 3.03 0.88 20.19
N ASP A 28 1.92 1.56 19.91
CA ASP A 28 0.57 1.13 20.28
C ASP A 28 -0.33 0.76 19.08
N CYS A 29 0.13 1.04 17.86
CA CYS A 29 -0.68 0.84 16.66
C CYS A 29 0.16 0.53 15.40
N VAL A 30 -0.56 0.24 14.31
CA VAL A 30 0.01 0.06 12.97
C VAL A 30 -0.44 1.19 12.06
N ARG A 31 0.52 1.89 11.44
CA ARG A 31 0.28 2.92 10.44
C ARG A 31 0.31 2.36 9.03
N PHE A 32 -0.71 2.70 8.23
CA PHE A 32 -0.66 2.60 6.78
C PHE A 32 -0.38 3.97 6.18
N SER A 33 0.81 4.14 5.57
CA SER A 33 1.21 5.40 4.97
C SER A 33 1.15 5.30 3.45
N TYR A 34 0.42 6.23 2.82
CA TYR A 34 0.48 6.43 1.38
C TYR A 34 1.75 7.19 1.00
N SER A 35 2.39 6.78 -0.10
CA SER A 35 3.40 7.59 -0.76
C SER A 35 3.19 7.56 -2.28
N PRO A 36 3.21 8.72 -2.94
CA PRO A 36 3.14 8.76 -4.40
C PRO A 36 4.43 8.16 -4.97
N GLY A 37 4.30 7.12 -5.79
CA GLY A 37 5.43 6.53 -6.50
C GLY A 37 5.66 7.18 -7.86
N CYS A 38 6.90 7.11 -8.35
CA CYS A 38 7.22 7.43 -9.74
C CYS A 38 6.45 6.49 -10.69
N CYS A 39 6.09 6.99 -11.87
CA CYS A 39 5.40 6.23 -12.92
C CYS A 39 4.08 5.56 -12.46
N LYS A 40 3.26 6.26 -11.68
CA LYS A 40 1.88 5.83 -11.36
C LYS A 40 1.79 4.53 -10.54
N SER A 41 2.80 4.28 -9.68
CA SER A 41 2.83 3.13 -8.77
C SER A 41 2.64 3.60 -7.31
N PRO A 42 1.40 3.85 -6.85
CA PRO A 42 1.18 4.24 -5.46
C PRO A 42 1.73 3.17 -4.52
N LYS A 43 2.51 3.59 -3.52
CA LYS A 43 3.08 2.68 -2.52
C LYS A 43 2.38 2.89 -1.19
N VAL A 44 2.00 1.79 -0.57
CA VAL A 44 1.51 1.78 0.81
C VAL A 44 2.57 1.12 1.68
N SER A 45 3.05 1.85 2.67
CA SER A 45 3.98 1.37 3.68
C SER A 45 3.22 0.97 4.94
N ILE A 46 3.75 -0.01 5.66
CA ILE A 46 3.26 -0.49 6.95
C ILE A 46 4.32 -0.21 8.00
N LEU A 47 3.96 0.47 9.09
CA LEU A 47 4.86 0.81 10.19
C LEU A 47 4.22 0.48 11.54
N LEU A 48 5.04 0.17 12.54
CA LEU A 48 4.63 0.31 13.95
C LEU A 48 4.75 1.78 14.33
N ASP A 49 3.76 2.33 15.01
CA ASP A 49 3.71 3.75 15.32
C ASP A 49 2.89 4.02 16.59
N ASN A 50 2.75 5.29 16.93
CA ASN A 50 1.84 5.80 17.94
C ASN A 50 0.78 6.69 17.29
N ALA A 51 -0.47 6.60 17.77
CA ALA A 51 -1.54 7.43 17.25
C ALA A 51 -1.32 8.92 17.61
N ASP A 52 -1.52 9.81 16.63
CA ASP A 52 -1.56 11.26 16.83
C ASP A 52 -2.99 11.78 16.61
N ASN A 53 -3.26 13.00 17.07
CA ASN A 53 -4.59 13.64 17.06
C ASN A 53 -5.14 13.90 15.65
N ILE A 54 -4.27 13.88 14.64
CA ILE A 54 -4.60 14.10 13.24
C ILE A 54 -4.91 12.80 12.50
N ASP A 55 -4.67 11.65 13.13
CA ASP A 55 -4.82 10.36 12.49
C ASP A 55 -6.26 9.87 12.48
N ILE A 56 -6.58 9.16 11.41
CA ILE A 56 -7.83 8.43 11.28
C ILE A 56 -7.63 7.08 11.91
N ILE A 57 -8.38 6.85 12.99
CA ILE A 57 -8.30 5.62 13.78
C ILE A 57 -9.32 4.60 13.25
N ASP A 58 -8.81 3.40 12.99
CA ASP A 58 -9.59 2.22 12.68
C ASP A 58 -9.18 1.04 13.55
N LYS A 59 -10.03 0.02 13.62
CA LYS A 59 -9.75 -1.15 14.45
C LYS A 59 -10.09 -2.44 13.71
N ILE A 60 -9.15 -3.39 13.77
CA ILE A 60 -9.39 -4.78 13.41
C ILE A 60 -9.07 -5.59 14.66
N GLU A 61 -10.13 -6.07 15.32
CA GLU A 61 -10.05 -6.78 16.60
C GLU A 61 -9.25 -5.98 17.64
N ASN A 62 -8.08 -6.50 18.06
CA ASN A 62 -7.21 -5.90 19.07
C ASN A 62 -6.14 -4.98 18.49
N ILE A 63 -6.05 -4.86 17.15
CA ILE A 63 -5.07 -4.00 16.51
C ILE A 63 -5.70 -2.64 16.23
N THR A 64 -5.11 -1.60 16.80
CA THR A 64 -5.36 -0.21 16.40
C THR A 64 -4.62 0.08 15.11
N LEU A 65 -5.34 0.58 14.11
CA LEU A 65 -4.81 0.97 12.82
C LEU A 65 -4.95 2.48 12.67
N ILE A 66 -3.93 3.11 12.11
CA ILE A 66 -3.94 4.56 11.83
C ILE A 66 -3.55 4.85 10.39
N TYR A 67 -4.15 5.89 9.83
CA TYR A 67 -3.85 6.40 8.49
C TYR A 67 -4.36 7.83 8.33
N ASP A 68 -3.98 8.50 7.24
CA ASP A 68 -4.39 9.87 6.96
C ASP A 68 -5.40 9.96 5.81
N ASP A 69 -5.90 11.18 5.57
CA ASP A 69 -6.80 11.48 4.46
C ASP A 69 -6.16 11.18 3.09
N ASN A 70 -4.83 11.29 2.96
CA ASN A 70 -4.15 10.94 1.71
C ASN A 70 -4.36 9.47 1.36
N LEU A 71 -4.30 8.57 2.34
CA LEU A 71 -4.58 7.16 2.11
C LEU A 71 -6.03 6.95 1.66
N ILE A 72 -7.01 7.57 2.34
CA ILE A 72 -8.44 7.46 2.00
C ILE A 72 -8.71 7.93 0.56
N ASN A 73 -8.14 9.07 0.20
CA ASN A 73 -8.37 9.71 -1.08
C ASN A 73 -7.80 8.91 -2.25
N ASN A 74 -6.73 8.14 -2.02
CA ASN A 74 -6.01 7.46 -3.08
C ASN A 74 -6.24 5.94 -3.13
N ILE A 75 -6.51 5.30 -1.98
CA ILE A 75 -6.58 3.85 -1.83
C ILE A 75 -7.97 3.45 -1.33
N ARG A 76 -8.61 2.48 -2.01
CA ARG A 76 -9.90 1.93 -1.56
C ARG A 76 -9.76 0.69 -0.69
N GLU A 77 -8.74 -0.13 -0.94
CA GLU A 77 -8.55 -1.39 -0.23
C GLU A 77 -7.06 -1.71 -0.06
N ILE A 78 -6.71 -2.23 1.11
CA ILE A 78 -5.38 -2.76 1.44
C ILE A 78 -5.55 -4.22 1.85
N GLN A 79 -4.72 -5.09 1.29
CA GLN A 79 -4.60 -6.48 1.69
C GLN A 79 -3.18 -6.70 2.21
N LEU A 80 -3.07 -7.11 3.47
CA LEU A 80 -1.80 -7.41 4.13
C LEU A 80 -1.68 -8.91 4.36
N ILE A 81 -0.58 -9.48 3.90
CA ILE A 81 -0.23 -10.88 4.15
C ILE A 81 1.18 -11.00 4.69
N TYR A 82 1.44 -12.08 5.43
CA TYR A 82 2.79 -12.43 5.88
C TYR A 82 3.20 -13.75 5.25
N LYS A 83 4.29 -13.71 4.47
CA LYS A 83 4.85 -14.89 3.78
C LYS A 83 6.35 -14.73 3.60
N ASN A 84 7.07 -15.85 3.58
CA ASN A 84 8.52 -15.88 3.37
C ASN A 84 9.27 -14.92 4.31
N ASN A 85 8.88 -14.91 5.59
CA ASN A 85 9.42 -14.01 6.62
C ASN A 85 9.33 -12.51 6.27
N SER A 86 8.31 -12.11 5.52
CA SER A 86 8.11 -10.73 5.11
C SER A 86 6.63 -10.37 5.05
N PHE A 87 6.33 -9.10 5.31
CA PHE A 87 5.02 -8.54 5.02
C PHE A 87 4.93 -8.18 3.53
N ALA A 88 3.83 -8.55 2.90
CA ALA A 88 3.50 -8.13 1.56
C ALA A 88 2.17 -7.37 1.58
N VAL A 89 2.19 -6.19 0.98
CA VAL A 89 1.04 -5.28 0.89
C VAL A 89 0.54 -5.24 -0.55
N LYS A 90 -0.76 -5.44 -0.74
CA LYS A 90 -1.45 -5.14 -1.99
C LYS A 90 -2.41 -4.00 -1.75
N ALA A 91 -2.17 -2.88 -2.43
CA ALA A 91 -3.05 -1.71 -2.38
C ALA A 91 -3.87 -1.63 -3.67
N LEU A 92 -5.19 -1.49 -3.53
CA LEU A 92 -6.11 -1.21 -4.63
C LEU A 92 -6.41 0.28 -4.63
N PRO A 93 -6.04 1.01 -5.70
CA PRO A 93 -6.36 2.42 -5.82
C PRO A 93 -7.87 2.68 -5.88
N ARG A 94 -8.29 3.89 -5.46
CA ARG A 94 -9.69 4.32 -5.47
C ARG A 94 -10.19 4.60 -6.89
N ASN A 95 -9.44 5.34 -7.69
CA ASN A 95 -9.76 5.61 -9.08
C ASN A 95 -8.99 4.63 -9.98
N ASN A 96 -9.71 3.95 -10.88
CA ASN A 96 -9.12 3.04 -11.87
C ASN A 96 -8.57 3.78 -13.10
N GLU A 97 -8.54 5.12 -13.09
CA GLU A 97 -8.01 5.94 -14.19
C GLU A 97 -6.47 5.92 -14.23
N PHE A 98 -5.90 4.73 -14.24
CA PHE A 98 -4.55 4.52 -14.72
C PHE A 98 -4.64 4.27 -16.22
N SER A 99 -5.05 5.31 -16.96
CA SER A 99 -4.80 5.30 -18.40
C SER A 99 -3.29 5.31 -18.57
N CYS A 100 -2.73 4.17 -18.97
CA CYS A 100 -1.59 4.19 -19.86
C CYS A 100 -2.09 4.86 -21.13
N ASN A 101 -2.10 6.20 -21.14
CA ASN A 101 -2.25 6.95 -22.37
C ASN A 101 -1.03 6.57 -23.22
N ASN A 102 -1.17 5.51 -24.01
CA ASN A 102 -0.55 5.43 -25.31
C ASN A 102 -1.15 6.60 -26.09
N LYS A 103 -0.66 7.81 -25.83
CA LYS A 103 -0.82 8.88 -26.80
C LYS A 103 -0.13 8.34 -28.03
N ASN A 104 -0.92 8.13 -29.07
CA ASN A 104 -0.48 7.93 -30.43
C ASN A 104 0.56 9.02 -30.74
N HIS A 105 1.84 8.72 -30.54
CA HIS A 105 2.91 9.44 -31.20
C HIS A 105 3.09 8.72 -32.53
N ASN A 106 2.32 9.18 -33.52
CA ASN A 106 2.76 9.16 -34.89
C ASN A 106 3.98 10.08 -34.96
N ASP A 107 5.16 9.58 -34.63
CA ASP A 107 6.41 10.20 -35.05
C ASP A 107 7.47 9.11 -35.14
N ASP A 108 7.72 8.77 -36.40
CA ASP A 108 8.85 8.02 -36.89
C ASP A 108 10.14 8.71 -36.40
N SER A 109 10.78 8.18 -35.36
CA SER A 109 12.24 8.20 -35.19
C SER A 109 12.67 7.59 -33.85
N SER A 110 13.22 6.39 -33.94
CA SER A 110 14.40 5.91 -33.23
C SER A 110 14.69 6.56 -31.87
N CYS A 111 14.22 5.93 -30.79
CA CYS A 111 14.86 5.94 -29.48
C CYS A 111 14.30 4.80 -28.62
N ASP A 112 14.78 3.59 -28.88
CA ASP A 112 14.82 2.49 -27.91
C ASP A 112 15.53 2.96 -26.63
N ARG A 113 14.76 3.43 -25.65
CA ARG A 113 15.27 3.71 -24.31
C ARG A 113 14.48 2.97 -23.25
N VAL A 114 14.85 1.69 -23.13
CA VAL A 114 15.19 1.03 -21.86
C VAL A 114 14.12 1.18 -20.76
N CYS A 115 13.09 0.33 -20.84
CA CYS A 115 12.42 -0.14 -19.63
C CYS A 115 13.23 -1.35 -19.11
N SER A 116 14.19 -1.08 -18.22
CA SER A 116 15.06 -2.12 -17.69
C SER A 116 14.28 -3.14 -16.86
N LYS A 117 14.20 -4.36 -17.40
CA LYS A 117 14.04 -5.65 -16.70
C LYS A 117 12.66 -5.98 -16.10
N CYS A 118 11.71 -6.29 -16.97
CA CYS A 118 10.78 -7.40 -16.73
C CYS A 118 11.07 -8.47 -17.78
N SER A 119 11.90 -9.45 -17.40
CA SER A 119 12.31 -10.54 -18.27
C SER A 119 11.10 -11.41 -18.65
N LYS A 120 10.65 -11.28 -19.90
CA LYS A 120 10.00 -12.37 -20.62
C LYS A 120 10.75 -12.56 -21.92
N LYS A 121 11.40 -13.71 -22.06
CA LYS A 121 11.92 -14.19 -23.33
C LYS A 121 10.74 -14.31 -24.29
N CYS A 122 10.79 -13.57 -25.39
CA CYS A 122 10.00 -13.88 -26.57
C CYS A 122 10.86 -14.80 -27.45
N ASN A 123 10.31 -15.97 -27.79
CA ASN A 123 10.82 -16.81 -28.87
C ASN A 123 10.51 -16.16 -30.21
#